data_AF-A0A9W8TIG6-F1
#
_entry.id   AF-A0A9W8TIG6-F1
#
_cell.length_a   1.000
_cell.length_b   1.000
_cell.length_c   1.000
_cell.angle_alpha   90.00
_cell.angle_beta   90.00
_cell.angle_gamma   90.00
#
_symmetry.space_group_name_H-M   'P 1'
#
loop_
_entity.id
_entity.type
_entity.pdbx_description
1 polymer ?
#
loop_
_entity_poly.entity_id
_entity_poly.type
_entity_poly.pdbx_seq_one_letter_code
_entity_poly.pdbx_strand_id
1 'polypeptide(L)'
;MQFMAVEVLRKTDHTYRHDLESFFYVLLWMCARQSWRNGFARGEKPPKESILRRWEIGTFDSIADAKEGHMTANSIKRIMGEFPRSLDIVKPLCLKIRKILFPLNKDEEMSFGTPAGDPDQLYSPIIAAFDDAIKNM
;
A
#
# COMPACT_ATOMS: atom_id res chain seq x y z
N MET A 1 2.18 -1.69 14.31
CA MET A 1 1.94 -0.39 13.62
C MET A 1 2.14 -0.49 12.11
N GLN A 2 2.97 -1.42 11.62
CA GLN A 2 3.33 -1.53 10.19
C GLN A 2 2.12 -1.56 9.25
N PHE A 3 1.03 -2.18 9.70
CA PHE A 3 -0.17 -2.38 8.90
C PHE A 3 -1.34 -1.52 9.36
N MET A 4 -1.21 -0.70 10.40
CA MET A 4 -2.30 0.21 10.78
C MET A 4 -2.52 1.24 9.67
N ALA A 5 -3.79 1.53 9.40
CA ALA A 5 -4.21 2.60 8.50
C ALA A 5 -3.84 3.98 9.07
N VAL A 6 -3.68 4.97 8.19
CA VAL A 6 -3.27 6.34 8.53
C VAL A 6 -4.26 6.98 9.51
N GLU A 7 -5.56 6.93 9.25
CA GLU A 7 -6.55 7.55 10.14
C GLU A 7 -6.62 6.85 11.52
N VAL A 8 -6.43 5.54 11.56
CA VAL A 8 -6.38 4.77 12.82
C VAL A 8 -5.15 5.18 13.65
N LEU A 9 -3.99 5.39 13.01
CA LEU A 9 -2.81 5.96 13.68
C LEU A 9 -3.09 7.37 14.22
N ARG A 10 -3.93 8.13 13.51
CA ARG A 10 -4.43 9.46 13.92
C ARG A 10 -5.65 9.41 14.85
N LYS A 11 -5.90 8.25 15.48
CA LYS A 11 -6.95 8.04 16.50
C LYS A 11 -8.38 8.22 15.99
N THR A 12 -8.60 8.06 14.70
CA THR A 12 -9.94 7.97 14.11
C THR A 12 -10.50 6.57 14.32
N ASP A 13 -11.81 6.47 14.47
CA ASP A 13 -12.51 5.19 14.65
C ASP A 13 -12.29 4.25 13.46
N HIS A 14 -12.22 2.96 13.77
CA HIS A 14 -11.94 1.93 12.79
C HIS A 14 -13.15 1.65 11.88
N THR A 15 -12.95 1.52 10.56
CA THR A 15 -13.97 1.19 9.55
C THR A 15 -13.43 0.16 8.57
N TYR A 16 -14.30 -0.38 7.71
CA TYR A 16 -13.92 -1.33 6.65
C TYR A 16 -12.84 -0.81 5.69
N ARG A 17 -12.78 0.50 5.44
CA ARG A 17 -11.78 1.12 4.55
C ARG A 17 -10.37 0.96 5.13
N HIS A 18 -10.23 1.02 6.45
CA HIS A 18 -8.95 0.81 7.13
C HIS A 18 -8.49 -0.64 7.07
N ASP A 19 -9.40 -1.62 7.06
CA ASP A 19 -9.04 -3.02 6.82
C ASP A 19 -8.45 -3.20 5.41
N LEU A 20 -9.05 -2.58 4.39
CA LEU A 20 -8.54 -2.59 3.01
C LEU A 20 -7.18 -1.89 2.88
N GLU A 21 -7.01 -0.75 3.55
CA GLU A 21 -5.73 -0.05 3.62
C GLU A 21 -4.65 -0.89 4.32
N SER A 22 -5.00 -1.54 5.43
CA SER A 22 -4.12 -2.45 6.16
C SER A 22 -3.70 -3.63 5.28
N PHE A 23 -4.64 -4.23 4.55
CA PHE A 23 -4.36 -5.30 3.60
C PHE A 23 -3.43 -4.83 2.47
N PHE A 24 -3.62 -3.63 1.93
CA PHE A 24 -2.71 -3.06 0.93
C PHE A 24 -1.29 -2.86 1.50
N TYR A 25 -1.16 -2.41 2.75
CA TYR A 25 0.15 -2.32 3.42
C TYR A 25 0.81 -3.68 3.62
N VAL A 26 0.04 -4.73 3.92
CA VAL A 26 0.56 -6.11 3.96
C VAL A 26 1.08 -6.52 2.58
N LEU A 27 0.34 -6.26 1.49
CA LEU A 27 0.80 -6.58 0.14
C LEU A 27 2.15 -5.89 -0.19
N LEU A 28 2.25 -4.58 0.05
CA LEU A 28 3.49 -3.83 -0.17
C LEU A 28 4.64 -4.38 0.68
N TRP A 29 4.38 -4.72 1.93
CA TRP A 29 5.37 -5.29 2.84
C TRP A 29 5.87 -6.66 2.38
N MET A 30 4.95 -7.53 1.94
CA MET A 30 5.29 -8.84 1.43
C MET A 30 6.19 -8.72 0.19
N CYS A 31 5.85 -7.81 -0.72
CA CYS A 31 6.61 -7.60 -1.95
C CYS A 31 7.97 -6.91 -1.74
N ALA A 32 8.06 -5.88 -0.87
CA ALA A 32 9.30 -5.12 -0.67
C ALA A 32 10.26 -5.72 0.37
N ARG A 33 9.75 -6.52 1.31
CA ARG A 33 10.56 -7.01 2.44
C ARG A 33 10.62 -8.53 2.56
N GLN A 34 9.47 -9.20 2.60
CA GLN A 34 9.45 -10.64 2.85
C GLN A 34 9.91 -11.45 1.63
N SER A 35 9.62 -10.98 0.42
CA SER A 35 10.04 -11.59 -0.85
C SER A 35 11.55 -11.89 -0.92
N TRP A 36 12.38 -11.03 -0.33
CA TRP A 36 13.83 -11.19 -0.28
C TRP A 36 14.32 -12.41 0.52
N ARG A 37 13.49 -12.94 1.41
CA ARG A 37 13.79 -14.13 2.23
C ARG A 37 13.04 -15.39 1.80
N ASN A 38 12.10 -15.26 0.86
CA ASN A 38 11.12 -16.30 0.50
C ASN A 38 11.30 -16.81 -0.94
N GLY A 39 12.53 -16.80 -1.47
CA GLY A 39 12.85 -17.37 -2.79
C GLY A 39 12.56 -16.47 -4.00
N PHE A 40 11.89 -15.34 -3.82
CA PHE A 40 11.62 -14.39 -4.91
C PHE A 40 12.85 -13.56 -5.32
N ALA A 41 13.88 -13.51 -4.48
CA ALA A 41 15.10 -12.74 -4.73
C ALA A 41 15.87 -13.18 -5.99
N ARG A 42 15.80 -14.46 -6.40
CA ARG A 42 16.48 -14.99 -7.60
C ARG A 42 17.95 -14.55 -7.77
N GLY A 43 18.70 -14.45 -6.67
CA GLY A 43 20.12 -14.03 -6.67
C GLY A 43 20.34 -12.51 -6.64
N GLU A 44 19.27 -11.71 -6.71
CA GLU A 44 19.32 -10.27 -6.45
C GLU A 44 19.51 -10.00 -4.94
N LYS A 45 20.00 -8.80 -4.62
CA LYS A 45 20.21 -8.36 -3.23
C LYS A 45 19.13 -7.35 -2.83
N PRO A 46 18.63 -7.41 -1.57
CA PRO A 46 17.71 -6.41 -1.07
C PRO A 46 18.37 -5.02 -1.01
N PRO A 47 17.56 -3.93 -0.97
CA PRO A 47 18.09 -2.62 -0.66
C PRO A 47 18.80 -2.62 0.71
N LYS A 48 19.85 -1.79 0.85
CA LYS A 48 20.61 -1.67 2.11
C LYS A 48 19.72 -1.24 3.27
N GLU A 49 18.82 -0.31 3.02
CA GLU A 49 17.79 0.16 3.96
C GLU A 49 16.47 0.25 3.20
N SER A 50 15.39 -0.31 3.77
CA SER A 50 14.05 -0.21 3.17
C SER A 50 13.36 1.07 3.62
N ILE A 51 12.72 1.76 2.68
CA ILE A 51 11.81 2.89 2.91
C ILE A 51 10.71 2.50 3.90
N LEU A 52 10.25 1.24 3.88
CA LEU A 52 9.21 0.74 4.76
C LEU A 52 9.67 0.60 6.23
N ARG A 53 10.96 0.76 6.55
CA ARG A 53 11.44 0.84 7.93
C ARG A 53 10.77 1.99 8.71
N ARG A 54 10.37 3.06 8.02
CA ARG A 54 9.63 4.19 8.59
C ARG A 54 8.21 3.81 9.07
N TRP A 55 7.72 2.63 8.71
CA TRP A 55 6.43 2.12 9.20
C TRP A 55 6.56 1.33 10.50
N GLU A 56 7.78 1.07 10.96
CA GLU A 56 8.08 0.25 12.14
C GLU A 56 8.50 1.08 13.36
N ILE A 57 9.21 2.19 13.13
CA ILE A 57 9.94 2.93 14.16
C ILE A 57 9.40 4.36 14.23
N GLY A 58 9.11 4.83 15.43
CA GLY A 58 8.66 6.19 15.70
C GLY A 58 7.37 6.26 16.50
N THR A 59 6.81 7.47 16.60
CA THR A 59 5.48 7.73 17.15
C THR A 59 4.41 7.40 16.12
N PHE A 60 3.15 7.24 16.55
CA PHE A 60 2.02 7.03 15.65
C PHE A 60 1.91 8.15 14.60
N ASP A 61 2.06 9.41 15.01
CA ASP A 61 2.02 10.56 14.10
C ASP A 61 3.12 10.48 13.04
N SER A 62 4.37 10.19 13.44
CA SER A 62 5.48 10.07 12.48
C SER A 62 5.30 8.92 11.49
N ILE A 63 4.65 7.83 11.92
CA ILE A 63 4.34 6.69 11.06
C ILE A 63 3.17 7.03 10.12
N ALA A 64 2.16 7.75 10.60
CA ALA A 64 1.04 8.22 9.80
C ALA A 64 1.53 9.15 8.68
N ASP A 65 2.37 10.14 9.01
CA ASP A 65 2.93 11.09 8.04
C ASP A 65 3.81 10.38 6.99
N ALA A 66 4.61 9.40 7.43
CA ALA A 66 5.40 8.58 6.51
C ALA A 66 4.50 7.78 5.56
N LYS A 67 3.45 7.12 6.06
CA LYS A 67 2.49 6.37 5.24
C LYS A 67 1.74 7.28 4.27
N GLU A 68 1.24 8.41 4.72
CA GLU A 68 0.57 9.43 3.89
C GLU A 68 1.48 9.88 2.74
N GLY A 69 2.69 10.34 3.05
CA GLY A 69 3.66 10.76 2.03
C GLY A 69 4.10 9.64 1.08
N HIS A 70 4.05 8.40 1.56
CA HIS A 70 4.35 7.21 0.75
C HIS A 70 3.24 6.86 -0.24
N MET A 71 1.99 7.26 0.03
CA MET A 71 0.87 7.02 -0.88
C MET A 71 0.82 8.01 -2.04
N THR A 72 1.77 8.94 -2.20
CA THR A 72 1.88 9.77 -3.42
C THR A 72 2.29 8.96 -4.65
N ALA A 73 1.96 9.44 -5.85
CA ALA A 73 2.26 8.72 -7.10
C ALA A 73 3.75 8.44 -7.32
N ASN A 74 4.63 9.34 -6.88
CA ASN A 74 6.08 9.16 -6.97
C ASN A 74 6.62 8.28 -5.84
N SER A 75 6.12 8.44 -4.60
CA SER A 75 6.60 7.63 -3.48
C SER A 75 6.18 6.16 -3.58
N ILE A 76 4.97 5.86 -4.05
CA ILE A 76 4.55 4.46 -4.22
C ILE A 76 5.41 3.74 -5.26
N LYS A 77 5.83 4.44 -6.32
CA LYS A 77 6.79 3.91 -7.31
C LYS A 77 8.16 3.64 -6.71
N ARG A 78 8.62 4.47 -5.76
CA ARG A 78 9.86 4.22 -5.02
C ARG A 78 9.76 2.96 -4.15
N ILE A 79 8.64 2.76 -3.45
CA ILE A 79 8.40 1.53 -2.66
C ILE A 79 8.42 0.30 -3.57
N MET A 80 7.70 0.35 -4.70
CA MET A 80 7.73 -0.75 -5.68
C MET A 80 9.11 -0.97 -6.28
N GLY A 81 9.99 0.05 -6.29
CA GLY A 81 11.39 -0.10 -6.68
C GLY A 81 12.19 -1.03 -5.76
N GLU A 82 11.71 -1.30 -4.54
CA GLU A 82 12.32 -2.27 -3.61
C GLU A 82 11.89 -3.72 -3.85
N PHE A 83 10.96 -3.96 -4.79
CA PHE A 83 10.52 -5.32 -5.10
C PHE A 83 11.62 -6.04 -5.90
N PRO A 84 11.89 -7.33 -5.65
CA PRO A 84 12.65 -8.17 -6.58
C PRO A 84 12.03 -8.14 -7.98
N ARG A 85 12.82 -8.28 -9.04
CA ARG A 85 12.31 -8.22 -10.42
C ARG A 85 11.26 -9.28 -10.71
N SER A 86 11.33 -10.42 -10.03
CA SER A 86 10.33 -11.49 -10.14
C SER A 86 8.91 -11.06 -9.75
N LEU A 87 8.77 -9.93 -9.03
CA LEU A 87 7.49 -9.35 -8.63
C LEU A 87 7.13 -8.09 -9.41
N ASP A 88 7.82 -7.79 -10.53
CA ASP A 88 7.46 -6.67 -11.41
C ASP A 88 6.01 -6.78 -11.92
N ILE A 89 5.53 -8.01 -12.12
CA ILE A 89 4.15 -8.32 -12.52
C ILE A 89 3.09 -7.84 -11.52
N VAL A 90 3.46 -7.64 -10.25
CA VAL A 90 2.55 -7.17 -9.19
C VAL A 90 2.46 -5.63 -9.14
N LYS A 91 3.42 -4.90 -9.73
CA LYS A 91 3.46 -3.44 -9.67
C LYS A 91 2.20 -2.76 -10.25
N PRO A 92 1.65 -3.19 -11.40
CA PRO A 92 0.40 -2.62 -11.91
C PRO A 92 -0.78 -2.78 -10.94
N LEU A 93 -0.88 -3.92 -10.25
CA LEU A 93 -1.89 -4.16 -9.22
C LEU A 93 -1.76 -3.18 -8.06
N CYS A 94 -0.54 -3.01 -7.53
CA CYS A 94 -0.28 -2.06 -6.44
C CYS A 94 -0.65 -0.62 -6.82
N LEU A 95 -0.38 -0.21 -8.06
CA LEU A 95 -0.78 1.11 -8.57
C LEU A 95 -2.28 1.27 -8.68
N LYS A 96 -3.00 0.24 -9.15
CA LYS A 96 -4.47 0.25 -9.23
C LYS A 96 -5.08 0.38 -7.84
N ILE A 97 -4.69 -0.49 -6.89
CA ILE A 97 -5.19 -0.46 -5.51
C ILE A 97 -4.90 0.89 -4.84
N ARG A 98 -3.69 1.44 -5.01
CA ARG A 98 -3.35 2.78 -4.49
C ARG A 98 -4.30 3.85 -5.02
N LYS A 99 -4.64 3.83 -6.31
CA LYS A 99 -5.55 4.83 -6.90
C LYS A 99 -6.98 4.69 -6.36
N ILE A 100 -7.42 3.46 -6.07
CA ILE A 100 -8.75 3.18 -5.52
C ILE A 100 -8.84 3.65 -4.07
N LEU A 101 -7.85 3.31 -3.23
CA LEU A 101 -7.85 3.64 -1.81
C LEU A 101 -7.52 5.10 -1.49
N PHE A 102 -6.72 5.72 -2.35
CA PHE A 102 -6.21 7.08 -2.13
C PHE A 102 -6.49 7.96 -3.36
N PRO A 103 -7.77 8.16 -3.72
CA PRO A 103 -8.13 9.03 -4.82
C PRO A 103 -7.76 10.47 -4.49
N LEU A 104 -7.48 11.27 -5.53
CA LEU A 104 -7.33 12.71 -5.38
C LEU A 104 -8.70 13.38 -5.50
N ASN A 105 -8.96 14.35 -4.62
CA ASN A 105 -10.15 15.21 -4.71
C ASN A 105 -9.96 16.29 -5.80
N LYS A 106 -10.92 17.20 -5.92
CA LYS A 106 -10.90 18.29 -6.92
C LYS A 106 -9.74 19.27 -6.71
N ASP A 107 -9.23 19.35 -5.50
CA ASP A 107 -8.13 20.23 -5.09
C ASP A 107 -6.77 19.49 -5.08
N GLU A 108 -6.72 18.32 -5.72
CA GLU A 108 -5.56 17.44 -5.81
C GLU A 108 -5.06 16.88 -4.46
N GLU A 109 -5.87 16.95 -3.41
CA GLU A 109 -5.56 16.37 -2.11
C GLU A 109 -5.97 14.90 -2.05
N MET A 110 -5.18 14.10 -1.33
CA MET A 110 -5.39 12.67 -1.22
C MET A 110 -6.40 12.33 -0.12
N SER A 111 -7.39 11.50 -0.44
CA SER A 111 -8.40 11.09 0.52
C SER A 111 -7.95 9.93 1.41
N PHE A 112 -8.01 10.14 2.73
CA PHE A 112 -7.77 9.12 3.76
C PHE A 112 -9.04 8.69 4.53
N GLY A 113 -10.14 9.41 4.31
CA GLY A 113 -11.44 9.14 4.94
C GLY A 113 -12.18 7.94 4.38
N THR A 114 -13.04 7.33 5.19
CA THR A 114 -13.99 6.33 4.70
C THR A 114 -15.05 7.01 3.84
N PRO A 115 -15.26 6.60 2.56
CA PRO A 115 -16.27 7.23 1.73
C PRO A 115 -17.68 6.90 2.23
N ALA A 116 -18.59 7.85 2.08
CA ALA A 116 -20.00 7.65 2.42
C ALA A 116 -20.66 6.65 1.45
N GLY A 117 -21.67 5.92 1.93
CA GLY A 117 -22.43 4.97 1.12
C GLY A 117 -21.93 3.53 1.23
N ASP A 118 -22.12 2.77 0.15
CA ASP A 118 -21.91 1.32 0.13
C ASP A 118 -20.41 0.96 0.16
N PRO A 119 -19.95 0.08 1.07
CA PRO A 119 -18.58 -0.45 1.07
C PRO A 119 -18.11 -1.06 -0.26
N ASP A 120 -19.03 -1.57 -1.08
CA ASP A 120 -18.70 -2.17 -2.38
C ASP A 120 -18.05 -1.20 -3.36
N GLN A 121 -18.18 0.11 -3.11
CA GLN A 121 -17.44 1.13 -3.86
C GLN A 121 -15.91 1.00 -3.74
N LEU A 122 -15.41 0.34 -2.69
CA LEU A 122 -13.99 0.00 -2.54
C LEU A 122 -13.72 -1.50 -2.77
N TYR A 123 -14.57 -2.39 -2.26
CA TYR A 123 -14.36 -3.84 -2.41
C TYR A 123 -14.40 -4.27 -3.88
N SER A 124 -15.46 -3.93 -4.61
CA SER A 124 -15.64 -4.35 -6.01
C SER A 124 -14.48 -3.95 -6.92
N PRO A 125 -14.01 -2.69 -6.94
CA PRO A 125 -12.87 -2.32 -7.79
C PRO A 125 -11.54 -2.93 -7.34
N ILE A 126 -11.34 -3.21 -6.05
CA ILE A 126 -10.14 -3.92 -5.57
C ILE A 126 -10.17 -5.37 -6.04
N ILE A 127 -11.31 -6.06 -5.88
CA ILE A 127 -11.49 -7.44 -6.37
C ILE A 127 -11.25 -7.49 -7.89
N ALA A 128 -11.85 -6.58 -8.65
CA ALA A 128 -11.62 -6.50 -10.10
C ALA A 128 -10.14 -6.25 -10.45
N ALA A 129 -9.42 -5.44 -9.66
CA ALA A 129 -7.99 -5.24 -9.86
C ALA A 129 -7.18 -6.53 -9.64
N PHE A 130 -7.54 -7.35 -8.65
CA PHE A 130 -6.95 -8.67 -8.45
C PHE A 130 -7.28 -9.63 -9.59
N ASP A 131 -8.54 -9.71 -10.01
CA ASP A 131 -8.97 -10.56 -11.13
C ASP A 131 -8.21 -10.22 -12.41
N ASP A 132 -8.06 -8.93 -12.71
CA ASP A 132 -7.24 -8.45 -13.82
C ASP A 132 -5.78 -8.89 -13.68
N ALA A 133 -5.20 -8.75 -12.49
CA ALA A 133 -3.81 -9.12 -12.27
C ALA A 133 -3.60 -10.63 -12.50
N ILE A 134 -4.51 -11.46 -11.97
CA ILE A 134 -4.45 -12.93 -12.11
C ILE A 134 -4.60 -13.36 -13.56
N LYS A 135 -5.51 -12.74 -14.33
CA LYS A 135 -5.68 -13.04 -15.76
C LYS A 135 -4.46 -12.71 -16.61
N ASN A 136 -3.58 -11.83 -16.13
CA ASN A 136 -2.39 -11.37 -16.85
C ASN A 136 -1.08 -11.99 -16.31
N MET A 137 -1.15 -12.95 -15.38
CA MET A 137 -0.01 -13.74 -14.90
C MET A 137 0.25 -14.97 -15.78
#